data_AF-A0A9E2P1A5-F1
#
_entry.id   AF-A0A9E2P1A5-F1
#
_cell.length_a   1.000
_cell.length_b   1.000
_cell.length_c   1.000
_cell.angle_alpha   90.00
_cell.angle_beta   90.00
_cell.angle_gamma   90.00
#
_symmetry.space_group_name_H-M   'P 1'
#
loop_
_entity.id
_entity.type
_entity.pdbx_description
1 polymer ?
#
loop_
_entity_poly.entity_id
_entity_poly.type
_entity_poly.pdbx_seq_one_letter_code
_entity_poly.pdbx_strand_id
1 'polypeptide(L)'
;MKWSECPKRNNKSFKEPIDTDWETYKTIPQSLDYILQLNWEKSAGIGLVLGYNQYRALDVDISSLWISEIMYPDEGLNGFINEILTLLHLPKDYPWVVRSGNGCGFHIIFKSEDNTATQNIDSLSFEPKNEYCDSDCKLFYRMELRWCDHLVLPPSLHASGLQYRFRNGTLPTTAPSKVSLAELDSMIDKYCGERIFFTANYKGVTIELTEINKIKSRHDSYLSPHEHQINTITWLIETSNPESKNSLALRYLFGKEITSNANLAIKYLTDSDSQSAKFNLLQLYACGFIKYDAEIYNKLKKTLDENLFNEHLDILQSNEDKYVPVIERYLFFDTETTGLPQNYKAPSSDIKNWPRLIQLSWIITDQFQNILAKHNHIIKPNGFVIPNESISVHGISTEYAKINGENLNEVLDLFESDIKSAKYIIGHNIDFDKKIIEAEFYRENKVLSWKGTISLCTMKSAIDFCKLRNFYGYRYPQLQELYNKLFGADFENAHNAFSDISATVKCFWEMVKRGIITIPQTKAETATNTDEDDLPF
;
A
#
# COMPACT_ATOMS: atom_id res chain seq x y z
N MET A 1 34.01 44.82 -0.60
CA MET A 1 35.21 43.95 -0.66
C MET A 1 35.72 43.97 -2.09
N LYS A 2 37.03 44.17 -2.33
CA LYS A 2 37.63 44.01 -3.66
C LYS A 2 38.07 42.54 -3.78
N TRP A 3 37.35 41.75 -4.59
CA TRP A 3 37.52 40.29 -4.70
C TRP A 3 38.61 39.88 -5.71
N SER A 4 39.42 40.83 -6.20
CA SER A 4 40.11 40.68 -7.49
C SER A 4 41.51 40.09 -7.45
N GLU A 5 42.10 39.80 -6.30
CA GLU A 5 43.51 39.36 -6.24
C GLU A 5 43.75 38.29 -5.16
N CYS A 6 42.88 37.27 -5.07
CA CYS A 6 43.22 36.09 -4.28
C CYS A 6 44.35 35.34 -5.02
N PRO A 7 45.58 35.24 -4.45
CA PRO A 7 46.67 34.51 -5.09
C PRO A 7 46.22 33.07 -5.28
N LYS A 8 46.56 32.46 -6.43
CA LYS A 8 46.38 31.01 -6.67
C LYS A 8 47.07 30.24 -5.54
N ARG A 9 46.36 29.98 -4.43
CA ARG A 9 46.79 29.08 -3.38
C ARG A 9 46.72 27.67 -3.94
N ASN A 10 47.72 26.86 -3.60
CA ASN A 10 47.77 25.43 -3.90
C ASN A 10 46.39 24.79 -3.65
N ASN A 11 46.04 23.76 -4.43
CA ASN A 11 44.77 23.01 -4.48
C ASN A 11 44.18 22.51 -3.12
N LYS A 12 44.73 22.88 -1.96
CA LYS A 12 44.16 22.59 -0.64
C LYS A 12 43.05 23.59 -0.27
N SER A 13 41.82 23.08 -0.42
CA SER A 13 40.55 23.45 0.21
C SER A 13 40.20 24.94 0.38
N PHE A 14 39.36 25.46 -0.52
CA PHE A 14 38.59 26.70 -0.34
C PHE A 14 37.56 26.63 0.81
N LYS A 15 37.44 25.49 1.50
CA LYS A 15 36.41 25.23 2.53
C LYS A 15 36.97 25.20 3.95
N GLU A 16 38.25 25.50 4.20
CA GLU A 16 38.82 25.45 5.56
C GLU A 16 38.64 26.79 6.31
N PRO A 17 38.27 26.78 7.61
CA PRO A 17 38.28 27.97 8.45
C PRO A 17 39.67 28.59 8.55
N ILE A 18 39.74 29.92 8.59
CA ILE A 18 41.01 30.68 8.61
C ILE A 18 41.54 30.86 10.04
N ASP A 19 40.69 30.66 11.04
CA ASP A 19 41.01 30.80 12.46
C ASP A 19 40.82 29.46 13.20
N THR A 20 41.73 29.14 14.11
CA THR A 20 41.88 27.81 14.73
C THR A 20 41.01 27.59 15.97
N ASP A 21 40.21 28.58 16.38
CA ASP A 21 39.34 28.50 17.57
C ASP A 21 37.94 27.95 17.25
N TRP A 22 37.92 26.83 16.51
CA TRP A 22 36.71 26.16 16.02
C TRP A 22 35.74 25.78 17.15
N GLU A 23 36.27 25.30 18.27
CA GLU A 23 35.48 24.87 19.43
C GLU A 23 34.72 26.02 20.10
N THR A 24 35.28 27.24 20.09
CA THR A 24 34.60 28.42 20.64
C THR A 24 33.40 28.82 19.79
N TYR A 25 33.47 28.69 18.47
CA TYR A 25 32.34 29.04 17.60
C TYR A 25 31.16 28.09 17.72
N LYS A 26 31.37 26.86 18.23
CA LYS A 26 30.29 25.93 18.54
C LYS A 26 29.46 26.36 19.75
N THR A 27 29.92 27.33 20.54
CA THR A 27 29.31 27.69 21.83
C THR A 27 28.96 29.17 21.99
N ILE A 28 29.58 30.07 21.23
CA ILE A 28 29.40 31.52 21.38
C ILE A 28 29.06 32.19 20.03
N PRO A 29 28.01 33.03 19.95
CA PRO A 29 27.76 33.87 18.78
C PRO A 29 28.93 34.82 18.50
N GLN A 30 29.37 34.88 17.24
CA GLN A 30 30.34 35.87 16.79
C GLN A 30 29.67 37.26 16.73
N SER A 31 30.28 38.25 17.40
CA SER A 31 29.81 39.63 17.32
C SER A 31 30.12 40.25 15.95
N LEU A 32 29.39 41.30 15.59
CA LEU A 32 29.67 42.03 14.36
C LEU A 32 31.09 42.61 14.35
N ASP A 33 31.56 43.12 15.49
CA ASP A 33 32.92 43.65 15.64
C ASP A 33 33.98 42.57 15.38
N TYR A 34 33.76 41.34 15.86
CA TYR A 34 34.64 40.22 15.59
C TYR A 34 34.70 39.90 14.10
N ILE A 35 33.54 39.81 13.44
CA ILE A 35 33.44 39.56 11.99
C ILE A 35 34.17 40.62 11.17
N LEU A 36 34.09 41.90 11.59
CA LEU A 36 34.76 43.02 10.92
C LEU A 36 36.28 43.01 11.10
N GLN A 37 36.80 42.33 12.14
CA GLN A 37 38.23 42.19 12.40
C GLN A 37 38.89 41.00 11.67
N LEU A 38 38.11 40.11 11.07
CA LEU A 38 38.63 38.95 10.32
C LEU A 38 39.44 39.40 9.10
N ASN A 39 40.46 38.61 8.74
CA ASN A 39 41.32 38.87 7.58
C ASN A 39 40.63 38.51 6.26
N TRP A 40 39.74 39.39 5.80
CA TRP A 40 38.98 39.22 4.56
C TRP A 40 39.84 39.14 3.28
N GLU A 41 41.09 39.63 3.30
CA GLU A 41 42.01 39.52 2.16
C GLU A 41 42.47 38.08 1.90
N LYS A 42 42.43 37.23 2.94
CA LYS A 42 42.77 35.81 2.86
C LYS A 42 41.53 34.90 2.80
N SER A 43 40.33 35.49 2.80
CA SER A 43 39.05 34.77 2.85
C SER A 43 38.39 34.63 1.49
N ALA A 44 37.85 33.45 1.20
CA ALA A 44 37.02 33.20 0.03
C ALA A 44 35.53 33.48 0.27
N GLY A 45 35.12 33.66 1.53
CA GLY A 45 33.75 34.03 1.89
C GLY A 45 33.39 33.71 3.35
N ILE A 46 32.12 33.34 3.56
CA ILE A 46 31.47 33.16 4.87
C ILE A 46 31.17 31.67 5.08
N GLY A 47 31.43 31.19 6.30
CA GLY A 47 31.01 29.87 6.78
C GLY A 47 29.87 29.95 7.79
N LEU A 48 29.02 28.93 7.81
CA LEU A 48 28.07 28.62 8.87
C LEU A 48 28.66 27.54 9.77
N VAL A 49 28.64 27.74 11.08
CA VAL A 49 28.96 26.71 12.07
C VAL A 49 27.70 25.89 12.35
N LEU A 50 27.80 24.58 12.16
CA LEU A 50 26.75 23.61 12.48
C LEU A 50 26.98 23.08 13.91
N GLY A 51 26.00 22.37 14.46
CA GLY A 51 26.01 22.01 15.89
C GLY A 51 25.31 23.09 16.73
N TYR A 52 25.78 24.34 16.63
CA TYR A 52 25.23 25.48 17.35
C TYR A 52 23.78 25.80 16.93
N ASN A 53 22.91 26.18 17.89
CA ASN A 53 21.48 26.40 17.69
C ASN A 53 20.73 25.24 17.02
N GLN A 54 21.27 24.01 17.12
CA GLN A 54 20.74 22.83 16.45
C GLN A 54 20.73 22.95 14.92
N TYR A 55 21.56 23.83 14.34
CA TYR A 55 21.70 23.92 12.88
C TYR A 55 22.48 22.74 12.32
N ARG A 56 21.91 22.15 11.28
CA ARG A 56 22.40 20.98 10.56
C ARG A 56 22.26 21.24 9.07
N ALA A 57 22.94 20.46 8.25
CA ALA A 57 22.79 20.58 6.81
C ALA A 57 22.85 19.23 6.10
N LEU A 58 22.09 19.13 5.01
CA LEU A 58 22.28 18.10 3.98
C LEU A 58 23.10 18.74 2.86
N ASP A 59 24.27 18.19 2.56
CA ASP A 59 25.16 18.62 1.47
C ASP A 59 25.19 17.52 0.41
N VAL A 60 24.84 17.85 -0.84
CA VAL A 60 24.72 16.86 -1.92
C VAL A 60 25.56 17.29 -3.12
N ASP A 61 26.54 16.46 -3.47
CA ASP A 61 27.36 16.57 -4.68
C ASP A 61 26.72 15.70 -5.77
N ILE A 62 26.15 16.30 -6.82
CA ILE A 62 25.29 15.61 -7.79
C ILE A 62 25.99 15.26 -9.12
N SER A 63 25.44 14.30 -9.87
CA SER A 63 25.70 14.18 -11.31
C SER A 63 24.58 14.86 -12.10
N SER A 64 24.91 15.91 -12.84
CA SER A 64 23.91 16.69 -13.56
C SER A 64 23.17 15.89 -14.63
N LEU A 65 23.84 14.94 -15.30
CA LEU A 65 23.28 14.18 -16.42
C LEU A 65 22.19 13.20 -15.98
N TRP A 66 22.43 12.40 -14.93
CA TRP A 66 21.43 11.44 -14.41
C TRP A 66 20.10 12.13 -14.09
N ILE A 67 20.20 13.27 -13.41
CA ILE A 67 19.04 14.05 -12.99
C ILE A 67 18.26 14.58 -14.18
N SER A 68 18.94 15.19 -15.17
CA SER A 68 18.27 15.83 -16.30
C SER A 68 17.86 14.88 -17.43
N GLU A 69 18.40 13.66 -17.48
CA GLU A 69 18.11 12.73 -18.57
C GLU A 69 17.24 11.55 -18.14
N ILE A 70 17.29 11.16 -16.86
CA ILE A 70 16.63 9.95 -16.37
C ILE A 70 15.53 10.29 -15.37
N MET A 71 15.88 10.96 -14.26
CA MET A 71 14.96 11.06 -13.12
C MET A 71 13.99 12.24 -13.21
N TYR A 72 14.45 13.39 -13.72
CA TYR A 72 13.64 14.61 -13.86
C TYR A 72 13.94 15.31 -15.19
N PRO A 73 13.51 14.75 -16.33
CA PRO A 73 13.81 15.31 -17.65
C PRO A 73 13.29 16.74 -17.83
N ASP A 74 12.15 17.07 -17.23
CA ASP A 74 11.52 18.39 -17.37
C ASP A 74 11.95 19.38 -16.27
N GLU A 75 12.12 18.91 -15.03
CA GLU A 75 12.41 19.77 -13.87
C GLU A 75 13.92 19.87 -13.54
N GLY A 76 14.72 18.94 -14.06
CA GLY A 76 16.12 18.75 -13.74
C GLY A 76 16.37 18.74 -12.23
N LEU A 77 17.43 19.44 -11.82
CA LEU A 77 17.86 19.52 -10.43
C LEU A 77 16.87 20.19 -9.49
N ASN A 78 15.99 21.05 -10.01
CA ASN A 78 14.93 21.60 -9.19
C ASN A 78 13.92 20.52 -8.79
N GLY A 79 13.64 19.56 -9.67
CA GLY A 79 12.79 18.40 -9.37
C GLY A 79 13.38 17.57 -8.23
N PHE A 80 14.67 17.25 -8.32
CA PHE A 80 15.38 16.50 -7.28
C PHE A 80 15.39 17.22 -5.93
N ILE A 81 15.72 18.52 -5.90
CA ILE A 81 15.68 19.31 -4.67
C ILE A 81 14.25 19.36 -4.11
N ASN A 82 13.23 19.53 -4.96
CA ASN A 82 11.83 19.57 -4.52
C ASN A 82 11.37 18.24 -3.91
N GLU A 83 11.83 17.12 -4.42
CA GLU A 83 11.53 15.81 -3.85
C GLU A 83 12.18 15.65 -2.47
N ILE A 84 13.46 16.01 -2.32
CA ILE A 84 14.13 16.00 -1.01
C ILE A 84 13.43 16.92 -0.02
N LEU A 85 13.10 18.15 -0.41
CA LEU A 85 12.34 19.08 0.46
C LEU A 85 11.00 18.47 0.89
N THR A 86 10.32 17.76 -0.01
CA THR A 86 9.03 17.10 0.29
C THR A 86 9.21 15.98 1.32
N LEU A 87 10.26 15.16 1.19
CA LEU A 87 10.60 14.10 2.15
C LEU A 87 10.97 14.65 3.53
N LEU A 88 11.61 15.83 3.56
CA LEU A 88 11.96 16.55 4.78
C LEU A 88 10.80 17.42 5.33
N HIS A 89 9.61 17.37 4.70
CA HIS A 89 8.45 18.22 5.02
C HIS A 89 8.74 19.73 5.03
N LEU A 90 9.65 20.17 4.16
CA LEU A 90 9.99 21.55 3.92
C LEU A 90 9.24 22.09 2.69
N PRO A 91 8.89 23.40 2.65
CA PRO A 91 8.20 23.98 1.50
C PRO A 91 9.10 23.99 0.25
N LYS A 92 8.53 23.89 -0.96
CA LYS A 92 9.33 23.84 -2.21
C LYS A 92 10.17 25.10 -2.44
N ASP A 93 9.72 26.24 -1.95
CA ASP A 93 10.40 27.54 -1.97
C ASP A 93 11.23 27.79 -0.70
N TYR A 94 11.66 26.74 0.01
CA TYR A 94 12.42 26.86 1.25
C TYR A 94 13.66 27.77 1.10
N PRO A 95 13.79 28.85 1.89
CA PRO A 95 14.79 29.89 1.66
C PRO A 95 16.22 29.43 1.97
N TRP A 96 16.38 28.39 2.80
CA TRP A 96 17.67 27.89 3.27
C TRP A 96 18.28 26.81 2.37
N VAL A 97 17.96 26.86 1.07
CA VAL A 97 18.61 26.03 0.04
C VAL A 97 19.70 26.85 -0.65
N VAL A 98 20.94 26.36 -0.59
CA VAL A 98 22.12 26.98 -1.23
C VAL A 98 22.55 26.15 -2.42
N ARG A 99 22.88 26.79 -3.54
CA ARG A 99 23.43 26.18 -4.75
C ARG A 99 24.93 26.45 -4.82
N SER A 100 25.71 25.42 -5.13
CA SER A 100 27.15 25.55 -5.34
C SER A 100 27.46 26.42 -6.56
N GLY A 101 28.63 27.06 -6.56
CA GLY A 101 29.05 27.94 -7.66
C GLY A 101 29.19 27.24 -9.01
N ASN A 102 29.59 25.95 -9.03
CA ASN A 102 29.66 25.15 -10.25
C ASN A 102 28.28 24.59 -10.68
N GLY A 103 27.22 24.74 -9.87
CA GLY A 103 25.89 24.23 -10.14
C GLY A 103 25.70 22.71 -9.91
N CYS A 104 26.77 21.98 -9.60
CA CYS A 104 26.77 20.53 -9.39
C CYS A 104 26.62 20.11 -7.92
N GLY A 105 26.15 21.00 -7.06
CA GLY A 105 25.86 20.66 -5.67
C GLY A 105 24.86 21.62 -5.04
N PHE A 106 24.28 21.19 -3.94
CA PHE A 106 23.41 22.04 -3.14
C PHE A 106 23.43 21.63 -1.67
N HIS A 107 23.03 22.58 -0.84
CA HIS A 107 22.94 22.40 0.59
C HIS A 107 21.52 22.75 1.04
N ILE A 108 20.96 21.99 1.96
CA ILE A 108 19.71 22.31 2.65
C ILE A 108 20.03 22.48 4.13
N ILE A 109 19.85 23.68 4.66
CA ILE A 109 20.14 23.99 6.07
C ILE A 109 18.85 23.94 6.86
N PHE A 110 18.84 23.22 7.99
CA PHE A 110 17.66 23.01 8.83
C PHE A 110 18.05 22.94 10.32
N LYS A 111 17.05 22.89 11.20
CA LYS A 111 17.22 22.58 12.63
C LYS A 111 16.88 21.12 12.90
N SER A 112 17.68 20.42 13.69
CA SER A 112 17.33 19.05 14.14
C SER A 112 17.88 18.75 15.53
N GLU A 113 17.18 17.86 16.24
CA GLU A 113 17.55 17.46 17.60
C GLU A 113 18.70 16.46 17.58
N ASP A 114 19.56 16.50 18.60
CA ASP A 114 20.59 15.48 18.80
C ASP A 114 19.95 14.17 19.30
N ASN A 115 20.55 13.05 18.92
CA ASN A 115 20.32 11.78 19.61
C ASN A 115 21.65 11.19 20.10
N THR A 116 21.55 10.08 20.84
CA THR A 116 22.72 9.46 21.47
C THR A 116 23.79 9.03 20.46
N ALA A 117 23.40 8.79 19.21
CA ALA A 117 24.26 8.35 18.13
C ALA A 117 24.83 9.49 17.27
N THR A 118 24.13 10.63 17.11
CA THR A 118 24.60 11.76 16.28
C THR A 118 25.29 12.87 17.07
N GLN A 119 25.13 12.93 18.39
CA GLN A 119 25.65 14.03 19.23
C GLN A 119 27.16 14.32 19.09
N ASN A 120 27.97 13.32 18.70
CA ASN A 120 29.43 13.44 18.58
C ASN A 120 29.93 13.29 17.13
N ILE A 121 29.04 13.41 16.15
CA ILE A 121 29.37 13.21 14.74
C ILE A 121 29.59 14.57 14.08
N ASP A 122 30.70 14.73 13.33
CA ASP A 122 30.93 15.93 12.52
C ASP A 122 30.05 15.85 11.25
N SER A 123 30.24 14.80 10.46
CA SER A 123 29.44 14.53 9.26
C SER A 123 29.34 13.03 8.96
N LEU A 124 28.29 12.64 8.22
CA LEU A 124 28.09 11.28 7.70
C LEU A 124 27.92 11.33 6.19
N SER A 125 28.78 10.62 5.49
CA SER A 125 28.77 10.52 4.02
C SER A 125 28.07 9.25 3.57
N PHE A 126 27.18 9.39 2.59
CA PHE A 126 26.34 8.36 2.01
C PHE A 126 26.56 8.26 0.50
N GLU A 127 26.50 7.03 0.00
CA GLU A 127 26.48 6.71 -1.42
C GLU A 127 25.04 6.44 -1.87
N PRO A 128 24.69 6.74 -3.13
CA PRO A 128 23.40 6.37 -3.66
C PRO A 128 23.28 4.84 -3.73
N LYS A 129 22.08 4.32 -3.49
CA LYS A 129 21.80 2.89 -3.74
C LYS A 129 21.92 2.56 -5.24
N ASN A 130 22.08 1.27 -5.54
CA ASN A 130 22.43 0.74 -6.85
C ASN A 130 21.41 1.10 -7.94
N GLU A 131 20.11 1.19 -7.64
CA GLU A 131 19.10 1.61 -8.63
C GLU A 131 19.31 3.04 -9.16
N TYR A 132 20.09 3.85 -8.42
CA TYR A 132 20.49 5.21 -8.80
C TYR A 132 21.91 5.27 -9.36
N CYS A 133 22.45 4.13 -9.78
CA CYS A 133 23.78 3.98 -10.36
C CYS A 133 23.72 3.15 -11.67
N ASP A 134 24.48 3.58 -12.67
CA ASP A 134 24.82 2.82 -13.89
C ASP A 134 26.32 2.99 -14.17
N SER A 135 26.88 2.21 -15.11
CA SER A 135 28.32 2.01 -15.32
C SER A 135 29.19 3.27 -15.31
N ASP A 136 28.63 4.41 -15.76
CA ASP A 136 29.35 5.69 -15.87
C ASP A 136 28.62 6.88 -15.22
N CYS A 137 27.47 6.66 -14.56
CA CYS A 137 26.65 7.75 -14.03
C CYS A 137 25.88 7.34 -12.78
N LYS A 138 25.68 8.26 -11.85
CA LYS A 138 24.91 8.05 -10.62
C LYS A 138 24.16 9.30 -10.22
N LEU A 139 23.05 9.17 -9.50
CA LEU A 139 22.21 10.31 -9.09
C LEU A 139 23.01 11.39 -8.35
N PHE A 140 23.84 10.99 -7.40
CA PHE A 140 24.80 11.86 -6.72
C PHE A 140 26.12 11.15 -6.46
N TYR A 141 27.21 11.90 -6.46
CA TYR A 141 28.52 11.39 -6.09
C TYR A 141 28.61 11.12 -4.59
N ARG A 142 28.02 12.02 -3.79
CA ARG A 142 28.03 11.97 -2.34
C ARG A 142 26.88 12.78 -1.77
N MET A 143 26.22 12.23 -0.76
CA MET A 143 25.26 12.93 0.09
C MET A 143 25.82 12.94 1.51
N GLU A 144 25.89 14.10 2.16
CA GLU A 144 26.49 14.25 3.48
C GLU A 144 25.49 14.89 4.44
N LEU A 145 25.23 14.22 5.56
CA LEU A 145 24.60 14.85 6.71
C LEU A 145 25.69 15.52 7.54
N ARG A 146 25.71 16.85 7.52
CA ARG A 146 26.65 17.71 8.25
C ARG A 146 26.02 18.08 9.58
N TRP A 147 26.60 17.60 10.68
CA TRP A 147 26.02 17.67 12.02
C TRP A 147 26.72 18.67 12.94
N CYS A 148 27.99 18.44 13.28
CA CYS A 148 28.84 19.30 14.11
C CYS A 148 30.06 19.87 13.35
N ASP A 149 29.83 20.26 12.09
CA ASP A 149 30.85 20.70 11.11
C ASP A 149 30.64 22.17 10.66
N HIS A 150 31.25 22.62 9.56
CA HIS A 150 30.91 23.88 8.88
C HIS A 150 30.29 23.70 7.50
N LEU A 151 29.65 24.76 7.02
CA LEU A 151 29.09 24.87 5.69
C LEU A 151 29.47 26.20 5.04
N VAL A 152 29.72 26.22 3.73
CA VAL A 152 29.96 27.47 3.00
C VAL A 152 28.62 28.16 2.68
N LEU A 153 28.53 29.47 2.90
CA LEU A 153 27.34 30.28 2.61
C LEU A 153 27.56 31.27 1.46
N PRO A 154 26.52 31.68 0.72
CA PRO A 154 26.58 32.83 -0.17
C PRO A 154 27.00 34.12 0.58
N PRO A 155 27.78 35.02 -0.04
CA PRO A 155 28.22 35.02 -1.44
C PRO A 155 29.64 34.43 -1.66
N SER A 156 30.06 33.43 -0.89
CA SER A 156 31.41 32.84 -0.99
C SER A 156 31.78 32.35 -2.40
N LEU A 157 33.08 32.27 -2.71
CA LEU A 157 33.59 31.69 -3.96
C LEU A 157 33.75 30.18 -3.86
N HIS A 158 33.31 29.48 -4.91
CA HIS A 158 33.69 28.10 -5.20
C HIS A 158 35.08 28.06 -5.87
N ALA A 159 35.75 26.91 -5.81
CA ALA A 159 37.07 26.71 -6.43
C ALA A 159 37.09 26.95 -7.96
N SER A 160 35.92 26.88 -8.62
CA SER A 160 35.76 27.26 -10.04
C SER A 160 35.79 28.77 -10.28
N GLY A 161 35.83 29.59 -9.23
CA GLY A 161 35.73 31.06 -9.30
C GLY A 161 34.31 31.61 -9.34
N LEU A 162 33.28 30.74 -9.39
CA LEU A 162 31.86 31.14 -9.36
C LEU A 162 31.32 31.21 -7.93
N GLN A 163 30.29 32.02 -7.70
CA GLN A 163 29.73 32.25 -6.36
C GLN A 163 28.66 31.24 -5.97
N TYR A 164 28.65 30.87 -4.69
CA TYR A 164 27.50 30.23 -4.05
C TYR A 164 26.31 31.19 -4.02
N ARG A 165 25.09 30.67 -4.17
CA ARG A 165 23.85 31.48 -4.16
C ARG A 165 22.71 30.77 -3.44
N PHE A 166 21.85 31.53 -2.76
CA PHE A 166 20.56 31.00 -2.30
C PHE A 166 19.71 30.66 -3.52
N ARG A 167 19.03 29.51 -3.50
CA ARG A 167 18.23 28.99 -4.62
C ARG A 167 17.21 30.02 -5.11
N ASN A 168 16.60 30.76 -4.17
CA ASN A 168 15.58 31.76 -4.46
C ASN A 168 16.16 33.14 -4.82
N GLY A 169 17.49 33.31 -4.80
CA GLY A 169 18.16 34.58 -5.10
C GLY A 169 18.05 35.65 -4.00
N THR A 170 17.38 35.35 -2.89
CA THR A 170 17.21 36.28 -1.76
C THR A 170 17.88 35.74 -0.49
N LEU A 171 18.30 36.65 0.38
CA LEU A 171 18.81 36.29 1.70
C LEU A 171 17.64 35.81 2.59
N PRO A 172 17.77 34.67 3.29
CA PRO A 172 16.78 34.24 4.26
C PRO A 172 16.60 35.28 5.37
N THR A 173 15.36 35.58 5.73
CA THR A 173 15.01 36.51 6.81
C THR A 173 14.50 35.81 8.07
N THR A 174 14.26 34.50 7.99
CA THR A 174 13.78 33.65 9.08
C THR A 174 14.82 32.59 9.41
N ALA A 175 14.79 32.05 10.64
CA ALA A 175 15.66 30.93 11.00
C ALA A 175 15.30 29.65 10.21
N PRO A 176 16.24 28.70 10.06
CA PRO A 176 15.95 27.38 9.50
C PRO A 176 14.81 26.65 10.24
N SER A 177 14.03 25.86 9.50
CA SER A 177 12.88 25.11 9.98
C SER A 177 13.35 23.80 10.62
N LYS A 178 12.55 23.26 11.53
CA LYS A 178 12.84 21.99 12.20
C LYS A 178 12.56 20.81 11.26
N VAL A 179 13.46 19.85 11.25
CA VAL A 179 13.36 18.53 10.61
C VAL A 179 13.66 17.49 11.67
N SER A 180 12.77 16.51 11.80
CA SER A 180 12.89 15.38 12.73
C SER A 180 13.84 14.31 12.20
N LEU A 181 14.35 13.46 13.10
CA LEU A 181 15.19 12.33 12.72
C LEU A 181 14.45 11.33 11.82
N ALA A 182 13.15 11.13 12.04
CA ALA A 182 12.35 10.24 11.20
C ALA A 182 12.23 10.72 9.74
N GLU A 183 12.17 12.03 9.53
CA GLU A 183 12.16 12.63 8.18
C GLU A 183 13.53 12.48 7.49
N LEU A 184 14.62 12.63 8.24
CA LEU A 184 15.97 12.37 7.74
C LEU A 184 16.15 10.90 7.38
N ASP A 185 15.79 9.98 8.27
CA ASP A 185 15.87 8.53 8.06
C ASP A 185 15.11 8.13 6.80
N SER A 186 13.87 8.60 6.62
CA SER A 186 13.06 8.31 5.43
C SER A 186 13.74 8.77 4.12
N MET A 187 14.37 9.94 4.14
CA MET A 187 15.12 10.47 2.99
C MET A 187 16.37 9.62 2.71
N ILE A 188 17.14 9.27 3.75
CA ILE A 188 18.33 8.44 3.60
C ILE A 188 17.96 7.04 3.10
N ASP A 189 16.95 6.41 3.68
CA ASP A 189 16.47 5.08 3.28
C ASP A 189 16.05 5.09 1.81
N LYS A 190 15.34 6.15 1.38
CA LYS A 190 14.93 6.27 -0.02
C LYS A 190 16.11 6.34 -0.97
N TYR A 191 17.16 7.11 -0.67
CA TYR A 191 18.23 7.39 -1.64
C TYR A 191 19.49 6.56 -1.47
N CYS A 192 19.73 6.03 -0.27
CA CYS A 192 20.98 5.38 0.13
C CYS A 192 20.75 3.99 0.74
N GLY A 193 19.53 3.67 1.17
CA GLY A 193 19.18 2.41 1.79
C GLY A 193 18.99 1.30 0.76
N GLU A 194 19.85 0.28 0.79
CA GLU A 194 19.63 -0.96 0.05
C GLU A 194 18.67 -1.88 0.80
N ARG A 195 17.78 -2.59 0.12
CA ARG A 195 16.97 -3.61 0.78
C ARG A 195 17.73 -4.94 0.77
N ILE A 196 17.78 -5.63 1.91
CA ILE A 196 18.29 -7.00 1.97
C ILE A 196 17.18 -7.97 2.26
N PHE A 197 17.26 -9.12 1.63
CA PHE A 197 16.41 -10.26 1.88
C PHE A 197 17.26 -11.34 2.53
N PHE A 198 16.68 -12.04 3.49
CA PHE A 198 17.30 -13.20 4.08
C PHE A 198 16.26 -14.29 4.27
N THR A 199 16.70 -15.51 4.04
CA THR A 199 15.86 -16.70 4.15
C THR A 199 15.82 -17.17 5.61
N ALA A 200 14.64 -17.58 6.06
CA ALA A 200 14.42 -18.18 7.36
C ALA A 200 13.54 -19.44 7.22
N ASN A 201 13.65 -20.38 8.15
CA ASN A 201 12.86 -21.62 8.13
C ASN A 201 11.96 -21.70 9.38
N TYR A 202 10.67 -21.93 9.19
CA TYR A 202 9.72 -22.12 10.29
C TYR A 202 8.84 -23.32 10.03
N LYS A 203 8.80 -24.28 10.96
CA LYS A 203 8.02 -25.54 10.83
C LYS A 203 8.21 -26.24 9.47
N GLY A 204 9.45 -26.25 8.95
CA GLY A 204 9.79 -26.86 7.67
C GLY A 204 9.31 -26.09 6.43
N VAL A 205 8.94 -24.82 6.61
CA VAL A 205 8.53 -23.89 5.54
C VAL A 205 9.61 -22.81 5.43
N THR A 206 10.08 -22.61 4.20
CA THR A 206 10.99 -21.52 3.89
C THR A 206 10.21 -20.23 3.72
N ILE A 207 10.62 -19.18 4.43
CA ILE A 207 10.15 -17.82 4.19
C ILE A 207 11.33 -16.91 3.88
N GLU A 208 11.04 -15.78 3.26
CA GLU A 208 12.00 -14.69 3.10
C GLU A 208 11.50 -13.48 3.87
N LEU A 209 12.39 -12.88 4.64
CA LEU A 209 12.10 -11.63 5.34
C LEU A 209 13.10 -10.57 4.88
N THR A 210 12.72 -9.31 5.05
CA THR A 210 13.47 -8.19 4.51
C THR A 210 13.57 -7.00 5.46
N GLU A 211 14.73 -6.36 5.46
CA GLU A 211 14.99 -5.09 6.14
C GLU A 211 15.77 -4.14 5.22
N ILE A 212 15.75 -2.85 5.53
CA ILE A 212 16.73 -1.92 4.96
C ILE A 212 18.10 -2.31 5.54
N ASN A 213 19.01 -2.60 4.62
CA ASN A 213 20.39 -2.96 4.86
C ASN A 213 21.13 -1.83 5.55
N LYS A 214 22.26 -2.21 6.16
CA LYS A 214 23.18 -1.29 6.83
C LYS A 214 23.59 -0.18 5.87
N ILE A 215 23.19 1.05 6.19
CA ILE A 215 23.70 2.23 5.52
C ILE A 215 25.13 2.42 6.03
N LYS A 216 26.11 2.05 5.21
CA LYS A 216 27.52 2.33 5.51
C LYS A 216 27.73 3.83 5.38
N SER A 217 28.18 4.45 6.46
CA SER A 217 28.53 5.86 6.45
C SER A 217 29.99 6.03 6.84
N ARG A 218 30.69 6.89 6.09
CA ARG A 218 32.03 7.32 6.47
C ARG A 218 31.92 8.59 7.31
N HIS A 219 32.51 8.57 8.50
CA HIS A 219 32.77 9.80 9.25
C HIS A 219 33.89 10.55 8.54
N ASP A 220 33.56 11.68 7.94
CA ASP A 220 34.52 12.53 7.23
C ASP A 220 35.05 13.63 8.16
N SER A 221 35.59 13.25 9.34
CA SER A 221 36.36 14.19 10.16
C SER A 221 37.75 14.42 9.57
N TYR A 222 38.15 15.69 9.52
CA TYR A 222 39.51 16.10 9.15
C TYR A 222 40.57 15.51 10.10
N LEU A 223 40.17 15.15 11.33
CA LEU A 223 41.09 14.72 12.39
C LEU A 223 41.19 13.19 12.54
N SER A 224 40.10 12.44 12.32
CA SER A 224 40.11 10.97 12.44
C SER A 224 38.97 10.29 11.67
N PRO A 225 39.20 9.76 10.46
CA PRO A 225 38.16 9.08 9.69
C PRO A 225 37.90 7.65 10.23
N HIS A 226 36.64 7.34 10.54
CA HIS A 226 36.17 6.00 10.92
C HIS A 226 34.81 5.70 10.29
N GLU A 227 34.46 4.41 10.13
CA GLU A 227 33.12 4.02 9.66
C GLU A 227 32.11 4.06 10.83
N HIS A 228 30.97 4.70 10.62
CA HIS A 228 29.84 4.65 11.56
C HIS A 228 28.74 3.73 11.03
N GLN A 229 28.19 2.91 11.93
CA GLN A 229 27.03 2.07 11.65
C GLN A 229 25.77 2.78 12.13
N ILE A 230 24.93 3.20 11.18
CA ILE A 230 23.61 3.74 11.45
C ILE A 230 22.64 2.54 11.37
N ASN A 231 22.10 2.12 12.53
CA ASN A 231 21.17 1.00 12.80
C ASN A 231 21.55 0.13 14.01
N THR A 232 22.33 0.63 14.97
CA THR A 232 22.50 -0.05 16.26
C THR A 232 21.14 -0.27 16.94
N ILE A 233 21.04 -1.24 17.85
CA ILE A 233 19.79 -1.47 18.57
C ILE A 233 19.30 -0.20 19.29
N THR A 234 20.22 0.60 19.84
CA THR A 234 19.92 1.89 20.46
C THR A 234 19.30 2.86 19.46
N TRP A 235 19.88 2.97 18.26
CA TRP A 235 19.32 3.80 17.18
C TRP A 235 17.90 3.37 16.83
N LEU A 236 17.70 2.07 16.61
CA LEU A 236 16.43 1.50 16.18
C LEU A 236 15.32 1.67 17.24
N ILE A 237 15.68 1.67 18.52
CA ILE A 237 14.73 1.92 19.62
C ILE A 237 14.33 3.40 19.71
N GLU A 238 15.24 4.32 19.40
CA GLU A 238 15.00 5.77 19.52
C GLU A 238 14.25 6.36 18.31
N THR A 239 14.41 5.78 17.12
CA THR A 239 13.74 6.25 15.89
C THR A 239 12.30 5.74 15.78
N SER A 240 11.43 6.57 15.21
CA SER A 240 10.04 6.21 14.91
C SER A 240 9.79 5.91 13.43
N ASN A 241 10.84 5.92 12.60
CA ASN A 241 10.75 5.67 11.16
C ASN A 241 10.16 4.26 10.87
N PRO A 242 9.17 4.14 9.98
CA PRO A 242 8.60 2.86 9.54
C PRO A 242 9.63 1.77 9.23
N GLU A 243 10.63 2.03 8.38
CA GLU A 243 11.62 1.00 8.00
C GLU A 243 12.50 0.59 9.19
N SER A 244 12.88 1.54 10.04
CA SER A 244 13.61 1.23 11.28
C SER A 244 12.79 0.36 12.24
N LYS A 245 11.48 0.60 12.37
CA LYS A 245 10.58 -0.28 13.16
C LYS A 245 10.52 -1.69 12.58
N ASN A 246 10.50 -1.82 11.25
CA ASN A 246 10.58 -3.12 10.59
C ASN A 246 11.88 -3.85 10.95
N SER A 247 13.04 -3.18 10.81
CA SER A 247 14.33 -3.75 11.17
C SER A 247 14.40 -4.13 12.65
N LEU A 248 13.89 -3.27 13.55
CA LEU A 248 13.80 -3.56 14.98
C LEU A 248 12.94 -4.81 15.26
N ALA A 249 11.81 -4.95 14.56
CA ALA A 249 10.96 -6.10 14.69
C ALA A 249 11.70 -7.40 14.34
N LEU A 250 12.51 -7.40 13.28
CA LEU A 250 13.32 -8.56 12.92
C LEU A 250 14.40 -8.85 13.97
N ARG A 251 14.98 -7.85 14.64
CA ARG A 251 15.90 -8.07 15.77
C ARG A 251 15.21 -8.81 16.91
N TYR A 252 13.99 -8.42 17.27
CA TYR A 252 13.16 -9.12 18.25
C TYR A 252 12.71 -10.50 17.76
N LEU A 253 12.44 -10.68 16.47
CA LEU A 253 12.02 -11.96 15.91
C LEU A 253 13.16 -13.00 16.00
N PHE A 254 14.39 -12.59 15.69
CA PHE A 254 15.57 -13.47 15.66
C PHE A 254 16.40 -13.48 16.94
N GLY A 255 16.13 -12.61 17.90
CA GLY A 255 16.98 -12.46 19.09
C GLY A 255 18.40 -11.95 18.80
N LYS A 256 18.56 -11.11 17.77
CA LYS A 256 19.88 -10.56 17.37
C LYS A 256 20.16 -9.30 18.17
N GLU A 257 21.19 -9.33 19.02
CA GLU A 257 21.63 -8.21 19.89
C GLU A 257 20.62 -7.82 21.00
N ILE A 258 19.40 -8.36 20.95
CA ILE A 258 18.32 -8.18 21.94
C ILE A 258 17.61 -9.52 22.18
N THR A 259 17.00 -9.70 23.36
CA THR A 259 16.22 -10.90 23.67
C THR A 259 15.04 -11.06 22.72
N SER A 260 14.83 -12.26 22.19
CA SER A 260 13.74 -12.55 21.25
C SER A 260 12.36 -12.33 21.89
N ASN A 261 11.44 -11.71 21.14
CA ASN A 261 10.06 -11.47 21.57
C ASN A 261 9.13 -11.37 20.36
N ALA A 262 8.42 -12.45 20.04
CA ALA A 262 7.55 -12.52 18.87
C ALA A 262 6.37 -11.55 18.93
N ASN A 263 5.71 -11.41 20.09
CA ASN A 263 4.58 -10.49 20.25
C ASN A 263 5.00 -9.04 19.98
N LEU A 264 6.17 -8.66 20.48
CA LEU A 264 6.71 -7.32 20.27
C LEU A 264 7.18 -7.14 18.81
N ALA A 265 7.76 -8.17 18.19
CA ALA A 265 8.10 -8.14 16.76
C ALA A 265 6.85 -7.92 15.89
N ILE A 266 5.78 -8.71 16.08
CA ILE A 266 4.52 -8.57 15.34
C ILE A 266 3.92 -7.18 15.56
N LYS A 267 3.96 -6.66 16.80
CA LYS A 267 3.53 -5.29 17.10
C LYS A 267 4.32 -4.26 16.30
N TYR A 268 5.65 -4.32 16.31
CA TYR A 268 6.49 -3.36 15.57
C TYR A 268 6.30 -3.45 14.05
N LEU A 269 6.13 -4.65 13.49
CA LEU A 269 5.78 -4.82 12.08
C LEU A 269 4.43 -4.17 11.77
N THR A 270 3.43 -4.37 12.63
CA THR A 270 2.09 -3.80 12.45
C THR A 270 2.11 -2.27 12.58
N ASP A 271 2.87 -1.73 13.54
CA ASP A 271 3.03 -0.29 13.80
C ASP A 271 3.96 0.42 12.79
N SER A 272 4.70 -0.33 11.97
CA SER A 272 5.61 0.20 10.95
C SER A 272 4.82 0.70 9.73
N ASP A 273 3.90 -0.12 9.21
CA ASP A 273 3.18 0.10 7.93
C ASP A 273 4.09 0.32 6.70
N SER A 274 5.41 0.04 6.82
CA SER A 274 6.33 0.09 5.69
C SER A 274 6.07 -1.05 4.70
N GLN A 275 6.55 -0.90 3.47
CA GLN A 275 6.42 -1.96 2.46
C GLN A 275 7.18 -3.23 2.90
N SER A 276 8.36 -3.07 3.49
CA SER A 276 9.13 -4.19 4.06
C SER A 276 8.36 -4.90 5.20
N ALA A 277 7.70 -4.13 6.08
CA ALA A 277 6.91 -4.70 7.18
C ALA A 277 5.67 -5.46 6.67
N LYS A 278 4.99 -4.92 5.65
CA LYS A 278 3.85 -5.59 5.00
C LYS A 278 4.27 -6.92 4.39
N PHE A 279 5.37 -6.92 3.64
CA PHE A 279 5.95 -8.14 3.07
C PHE A 279 6.28 -9.17 4.16
N ASN A 280 6.97 -8.73 5.22
CA ASN A 280 7.32 -9.60 6.34
C ASN A 280 6.09 -10.18 7.06
N LEU A 281 5.06 -9.37 7.31
CA LEU A 281 3.80 -9.86 7.92
C LEU A 281 3.12 -10.90 7.02
N LEU A 282 3.02 -10.64 5.72
CA LEU A 282 2.44 -11.60 4.77
C LEU A 282 3.18 -12.93 4.80
N GLN A 283 4.52 -12.91 4.85
CA GLN A 283 5.34 -14.12 4.96
C GLN A 283 5.09 -14.88 6.27
N LEU A 284 4.94 -14.16 7.38
CA LEU A 284 4.63 -14.76 8.69
C LEU A 284 3.20 -15.34 8.75
N TYR A 285 2.23 -14.73 8.08
CA TYR A 285 0.90 -15.31 7.89
C TYR A 285 0.96 -16.55 6.98
N ALA A 286 1.68 -16.46 5.85
CA ALA A 286 1.79 -17.51 4.86
C ALA A 286 2.53 -18.76 5.35
N CYS A 287 3.34 -18.67 6.42
CA CYS A 287 3.93 -19.85 7.06
C CYS A 287 3.19 -20.30 8.34
N GLY A 288 2.08 -19.65 8.69
CA GLY A 288 1.29 -19.96 9.88
C GLY A 288 1.96 -19.55 11.20
N PHE A 289 2.94 -18.64 11.17
CA PHE A 289 3.53 -18.05 12.37
C PHE A 289 2.53 -17.12 13.07
N ILE A 290 1.78 -16.35 12.28
CA ILE A 290 0.66 -15.53 12.75
C ILE A 290 -0.64 -16.24 12.40
N LYS A 291 -1.58 -16.31 13.35
CA LYS A 291 -2.92 -16.84 13.09
C LYS A 291 -3.60 -16.01 12.02
N TYR A 292 -4.03 -16.64 10.93
CA TYR A 292 -4.70 -15.98 9.81
C TYR A 292 -5.91 -15.15 10.25
N ASP A 293 -5.93 -13.89 9.81
CA ASP A 293 -7.04 -12.96 9.90
C ASP A 293 -7.32 -12.42 8.50
N ALA A 294 -8.50 -12.70 7.95
CA ALA A 294 -8.83 -12.39 6.56
C ALA A 294 -8.85 -10.89 6.27
N GLU A 295 -9.31 -10.07 7.21
CA GLU A 295 -9.40 -8.62 7.01
C GLU A 295 -8.01 -8.01 6.95
N ILE A 296 -7.16 -8.36 7.92
CA ILE A 296 -5.78 -7.86 7.99
C ILE A 296 -4.97 -8.35 6.80
N TYR A 297 -5.02 -9.66 6.50
CA TYR A 297 -4.25 -10.25 5.42
C TYR A 297 -4.57 -9.62 4.06
N ASN A 298 -5.87 -9.49 3.73
CA ASN A 298 -6.31 -8.90 2.47
C ASN A 298 -5.95 -7.42 2.39
N LYS A 299 -6.00 -6.68 3.51
CA LYS A 299 -5.55 -5.28 3.56
C LYS A 299 -4.05 -5.18 3.28
N LEU A 300 -3.23 -6.05 3.88
CA LEU A 300 -1.79 -6.09 3.63
C LEU A 300 -1.50 -6.38 2.16
N LYS A 301 -2.10 -7.44 1.60
CA LYS A 301 -1.91 -7.82 0.18
C LYS A 301 -2.32 -6.69 -0.78
N LYS A 302 -3.45 -6.04 -0.51
CA LYS A 302 -3.94 -4.91 -1.34
C LYS A 302 -3.05 -3.67 -1.29
N THR A 303 -2.33 -3.45 -0.20
CA THR A 303 -1.51 -2.24 0.02
C THR A 303 -0.01 -2.47 -0.16
N LEU A 304 0.39 -3.72 -0.46
CA LEU A 304 1.74 -4.07 -0.83
C LEU A 304 2.01 -3.60 -2.27
N ASP A 305 3.11 -2.90 -2.47
CA ASP A 305 3.65 -2.65 -3.81
C ASP A 305 4.49 -3.86 -4.23
N GLU A 306 3.85 -4.78 -4.96
CA GLU A 306 4.46 -6.03 -5.42
C GLU A 306 5.73 -5.80 -6.25
N ASN A 307 5.84 -4.67 -6.95
CA ASN A 307 7.01 -4.37 -7.78
C ASN A 307 8.31 -4.29 -6.98
N LEU A 308 8.23 -3.90 -5.70
CA LEU A 308 9.38 -3.82 -4.80
C LEU A 308 9.89 -5.20 -4.35
N PHE A 309 9.11 -6.27 -4.60
CA PHE A 309 9.35 -7.61 -4.09
C PHE A 309 9.24 -8.70 -5.16
N ASN A 310 9.16 -8.34 -6.45
CA ASN A 310 8.85 -9.28 -7.55
C ASN A 310 9.68 -10.58 -7.51
N GLU A 311 10.98 -10.51 -7.24
CA GLU A 311 11.87 -11.68 -7.18
C GLU A 311 11.64 -12.59 -5.95
N HIS A 312 10.86 -12.13 -4.98
CA HIS A 312 10.61 -12.76 -3.68
C HIS A 312 9.14 -13.15 -3.45
N LEU A 313 8.25 -12.81 -4.39
CA LEU A 313 6.82 -13.13 -4.28
C LEU A 313 6.50 -14.61 -4.53
N ASP A 314 7.33 -15.32 -5.29
CA ASP A 314 7.09 -16.74 -5.60
C ASP A 314 7.07 -17.62 -4.34
N ILE A 315 7.96 -17.35 -3.38
CA ILE A 315 8.00 -18.07 -2.09
C ILE A 315 6.76 -17.74 -1.28
N LEU A 316 6.33 -16.48 -1.25
CA LEU A 316 5.10 -16.08 -0.57
C LEU A 316 3.90 -16.82 -1.14
N GLN A 317 3.73 -16.80 -2.47
CA GLN A 317 2.61 -17.46 -3.16
C GLN A 317 2.61 -18.98 -2.91
N SER A 318 3.78 -19.63 -3.00
CA SER A 318 3.88 -21.07 -2.73
C SER A 318 3.50 -21.44 -1.29
N ASN A 319 3.71 -20.54 -0.33
CA ASN A 319 3.39 -20.76 1.07
C ASN A 319 1.91 -20.46 1.38
N GLU A 320 1.33 -19.47 0.70
CA GLU A 320 -0.10 -19.12 0.81
C GLU A 320 -0.99 -20.36 0.61
N ASP A 321 -0.71 -21.19 -0.39
CA ASP A 321 -1.48 -22.40 -0.68
C ASP A 321 -1.56 -23.41 0.49
N LYS A 322 -0.61 -23.34 1.43
CA LYS A 322 -0.50 -24.30 2.55
C LYS A 322 -1.13 -23.80 3.85
N TYR A 323 -1.11 -22.50 4.11
CA TYR A 323 -1.53 -21.94 5.41
C TYR A 323 -2.57 -20.82 5.30
N VAL A 324 -2.74 -20.22 4.12
CA VAL A 324 -3.79 -19.24 3.86
C VAL A 324 -5.02 -19.98 3.33
N PRO A 325 -6.20 -19.87 3.99
CA PRO A 325 -7.40 -20.55 3.52
C PRO A 325 -7.79 -20.08 2.11
N VAL A 326 -8.10 -21.02 1.22
CA VAL A 326 -8.72 -20.68 -0.08
C VAL A 326 -10.01 -19.92 0.19
N ILE A 327 -10.10 -18.70 -0.35
CA ILE A 327 -11.29 -17.87 -0.23
C ILE A 327 -12.33 -18.36 -1.24
N GLU A 328 -13.40 -18.96 -0.71
CA GLU A 328 -14.49 -19.49 -1.51
C GLU A 328 -15.48 -18.38 -1.83
N ARG A 329 -15.81 -18.23 -3.12
CA ARG A 329 -16.77 -17.22 -3.59
C ARG A 329 -18.19 -17.78 -3.68
N TYR A 330 -19.12 -17.05 -3.09
CA TYR A 330 -20.55 -17.31 -3.05
C TYR A 330 -21.25 -16.23 -3.86
N LEU A 331 -21.77 -16.59 -5.03
CA LEU A 331 -22.52 -15.68 -5.89
C LEU A 331 -24.01 -15.93 -5.68
N PHE A 332 -24.69 -14.90 -5.19
CA PHE A 332 -26.12 -14.85 -4.98
C PHE A 332 -26.72 -14.06 -6.14
N PHE A 333 -27.71 -14.58 -6.87
CA PHE A 333 -28.45 -13.77 -7.84
C PHE A 333 -29.96 -13.97 -7.83
N ASP A 334 -30.67 -12.98 -8.37
CA ASP A 334 -32.13 -12.92 -8.51
C ASP A 334 -32.53 -12.20 -9.81
N THR A 335 -33.69 -12.55 -10.38
CA THR A 335 -34.18 -11.99 -11.64
C THR A 335 -35.62 -11.47 -11.56
N GLU A 336 -35.85 -10.28 -12.14
CA GLU A 336 -37.22 -9.85 -12.50
C GLU A 336 -37.49 -10.15 -13.97
N THR A 337 -38.72 -10.57 -14.27
CA THR A 337 -39.07 -11.05 -15.62
C THR A 337 -40.47 -10.61 -16.07
N THR A 338 -40.73 -10.74 -17.37
CA THR A 338 -42.05 -10.41 -17.96
C THR A 338 -43.18 -11.38 -17.57
N GLY A 339 -42.96 -12.31 -16.63
CA GLY A 339 -44.01 -13.21 -16.15
C GLY A 339 -43.48 -14.59 -15.77
N LEU A 340 -44.31 -15.62 -15.95
CA LEU A 340 -43.97 -17.01 -15.66
C LEU A 340 -43.86 -17.82 -16.95
N PRO A 341 -43.05 -18.90 -17.00
CA PRO A 341 -42.97 -19.75 -18.17
C PRO A 341 -44.30 -20.48 -18.41
N GLN A 342 -44.60 -20.75 -19.68
CA GLN A 342 -45.79 -21.53 -20.04
C GLN A 342 -45.69 -22.97 -19.49
N ASN A 343 -44.48 -23.53 -19.51
CA ASN A 343 -44.14 -24.84 -18.99
C ASN A 343 -42.78 -24.79 -18.27
N TYR A 344 -42.80 -24.97 -16.95
CA TYR A 344 -41.60 -25.03 -16.11
C TYR A 344 -40.63 -26.17 -16.45
N LYS A 345 -41.08 -27.20 -17.18
CA LYS A 345 -40.26 -28.35 -17.57
C LYS A 345 -39.64 -28.21 -18.96
N ALA A 346 -39.92 -27.13 -19.70
CA ALA A 346 -39.33 -26.94 -21.02
C ALA A 346 -37.82 -26.67 -20.92
N PRO A 347 -37.02 -27.11 -21.90
CA PRO A 347 -35.60 -26.75 -21.94
C PRO A 347 -35.45 -25.22 -22.08
N SER A 348 -34.35 -24.66 -21.56
CA SER A 348 -34.05 -23.22 -21.68
C SER A 348 -33.83 -22.76 -23.13
N SER A 349 -33.50 -23.70 -24.02
CA SER A 349 -33.42 -23.45 -25.47
C SER A 349 -34.78 -23.20 -26.13
N ASP A 350 -35.89 -23.57 -25.48
CA ASP A 350 -37.23 -23.15 -25.92
C ASP A 350 -37.50 -21.71 -25.46
N ILE A 351 -36.82 -20.77 -26.14
CA ILE A 351 -36.80 -19.35 -25.77
C ILE A 351 -38.17 -18.66 -25.79
N LYS A 352 -39.20 -19.28 -26.40
CA LYS A 352 -40.57 -18.75 -26.42
C LYS A 352 -41.37 -19.17 -25.19
N ASN A 353 -41.01 -20.29 -24.57
CA ASN A 353 -41.62 -20.76 -23.34
C ASN A 353 -41.26 -19.87 -22.15
N TRP A 354 -40.00 -19.45 -22.08
CA TRP A 354 -39.45 -18.69 -20.96
C TRP A 354 -39.70 -17.17 -21.12
N PRO A 355 -40.00 -16.43 -20.04
CA PRO A 355 -40.21 -14.99 -20.10
C PRO A 355 -38.90 -14.24 -20.41
N ARG A 356 -39.01 -12.92 -20.64
CA ARG A 356 -37.85 -12.04 -20.87
C ARG A 356 -37.33 -11.50 -19.54
N LEU A 357 -36.01 -11.40 -19.43
CA LEU A 357 -35.32 -10.77 -18.32
C LEU A 357 -35.55 -9.25 -18.35
N ILE A 358 -35.91 -8.69 -17.19
CA ILE A 358 -36.14 -7.25 -16.98
C ILE A 358 -35.06 -6.67 -16.07
N GLN A 359 -34.67 -7.41 -15.03
CA GLN A 359 -33.63 -6.98 -14.09
C GLN A 359 -32.82 -8.20 -13.66
N LEU A 360 -31.51 -8.02 -13.53
CA LEU A 360 -30.60 -9.01 -12.96
C LEU A 360 -29.78 -8.34 -11.86
N SER A 361 -29.86 -8.88 -10.65
CA SER A 361 -29.04 -8.45 -9.51
C SER A 361 -28.22 -9.61 -8.98
N TRP A 362 -26.97 -9.35 -8.62
CA TRP A 362 -26.15 -10.33 -7.93
C TRP A 362 -25.21 -9.70 -6.90
N ILE A 363 -24.90 -10.48 -5.87
CA ILE A 363 -23.96 -10.15 -4.80
C ILE A 363 -22.97 -11.29 -4.70
N ILE A 364 -21.67 -10.97 -4.64
CA ILE A 364 -20.62 -11.95 -4.40
C ILE A 364 -20.10 -11.74 -2.99
N THR A 365 -20.05 -12.81 -2.20
CA THR A 365 -19.39 -12.79 -0.88
C THR A 365 -18.28 -13.84 -0.79
N ASP A 366 -17.37 -13.67 0.16
CA ASP A 366 -16.50 -14.75 0.62
C ASP A 366 -17.20 -15.63 1.67
N GLN A 367 -16.50 -16.66 2.17
CA GLN A 367 -16.99 -17.51 3.27
C GLN A 367 -17.14 -16.79 4.62
N PHE A 368 -16.54 -15.61 4.77
CA PHE A 368 -16.62 -14.77 5.95
C PHE A 368 -17.74 -13.73 5.86
N GLN A 369 -18.56 -13.80 4.81
CA GLN A 369 -19.69 -12.90 4.54
C GLN A 369 -19.26 -11.48 4.13
N ASN A 370 -17.99 -11.25 3.80
CA ASN A 370 -17.55 -9.99 3.22
C ASN A 370 -18.07 -9.86 1.80
N ILE A 371 -18.59 -8.69 1.45
CA ILE A 371 -19.10 -8.43 0.12
C ILE A 371 -17.94 -8.06 -0.81
N LEU A 372 -17.71 -8.88 -1.82
CA LEU A 372 -16.67 -8.70 -2.83
C LEU A 372 -17.17 -7.87 -4.02
N ALA A 373 -18.43 -8.03 -4.41
CA ALA A 373 -19.06 -7.29 -5.50
C ALA A 373 -20.58 -7.18 -5.33
N LYS A 374 -21.17 -6.13 -5.90
CA LYS A 374 -22.63 -5.92 -6.00
C LYS A 374 -22.98 -5.37 -7.37
N HIS A 375 -23.97 -5.97 -8.00
CA HIS A 375 -24.45 -5.62 -9.32
C HIS A 375 -25.97 -5.56 -9.33
N ASN A 376 -26.52 -4.59 -10.04
CA ASN A 376 -27.95 -4.38 -10.17
C ASN A 376 -28.23 -3.70 -11.53
N HIS A 377 -28.67 -4.50 -12.50
CA HIS A 377 -28.80 -4.08 -13.88
C HIS A 377 -30.24 -4.23 -14.35
N ILE A 378 -30.81 -3.15 -14.89
CA ILE A 378 -32.10 -3.19 -15.59
C ILE A 378 -31.81 -3.41 -17.06
N ILE A 379 -32.51 -4.33 -17.70
CA ILE A 379 -32.26 -4.70 -19.09
C ILE A 379 -33.13 -3.85 -20.01
N LYS A 380 -32.50 -3.25 -21.02
CA LYS A 380 -33.19 -2.50 -22.06
C LYS A 380 -34.06 -3.43 -22.91
N PRO A 381 -35.38 -3.22 -22.98
CA PRO A 381 -36.25 -4.09 -23.76
C PRO A 381 -35.94 -3.99 -25.26
N ASN A 382 -35.69 -5.14 -25.90
CA ASN A 382 -35.53 -5.25 -27.34
C ASN A 382 -36.55 -6.23 -27.92
N GLY A 383 -37.54 -5.69 -28.64
CA GLY A 383 -38.59 -6.47 -29.31
C GLY A 383 -39.67 -7.03 -28.38
N PHE A 384 -39.84 -6.50 -27.17
CA PHE A 384 -40.91 -6.88 -26.25
C PHE A 384 -41.43 -5.69 -25.42
N VAL A 385 -42.63 -5.86 -24.87
CA VAL A 385 -43.26 -4.93 -23.94
C VAL A 385 -43.41 -5.65 -22.60
N ILE A 386 -43.07 -4.96 -21.51
CA ILE A 386 -43.28 -5.46 -20.16
C ILE A 386 -44.77 -5.41 -19.83
N PRO A 387 -45.42 -6.55 -19.50
CA PRO A 387 -46.85 -6.58 -19.18
C PRO A 387 -47.19 -5.79 -17.91
N ASN A 388 -48.39 -5.20 -17.86
CA ASN A 388 -48.84 -4.41 -16.70
C ASN A 388 -48.92 -5.25 -15.42
N GLU A 389 -49.18 -6.54 -15.53
CA GLU A 389 -49.19 -7.49 -14.42
C GLU A 389 -47.80 -7.60 -13.80
N SER A 390 -46.74 -7.70 -14.62
CA SER A 390 -45.34 -7.69 -14.14
C SER A 390 -44.96 -6.33 -13.55
N ILE A 391 -45.34 -5.22 -14.21
CA ILE A 391 -45.10 -3.86 -13.68
C ILE A 391 -45.73 -3.69 -12.30
N SER A 392 -46.91 -4.25 -12.07
CA SER A 392 -47.59 -4.15 -10.78
C SER A 392 -46.87 -4.91 -9.66
N VAL A 393 -46.00 -5.87 -10.00
CA VAL A 393 -45.19 -6.65 -9.07
C VAL A 393 -43.87 -5.94 -8.81
N HIS A 394 -43.07 -5.67 -9.85
CA HIS A 394 -41.69 -5.18 -9.69
C HIS A 394 -41.48 -3.68 -10.00
N GLY A 395 -42.51 -2.98 -10.47
CA GLY A 395 -42.51 -1.52 -10.66
C GLY A 395 -41.74 -0.98 -11.88
N ILE A 396 -41.15 -1.83 -12.72
CA ILE A 396 -40.31 -1.41 -13.86
C ILE A 396 -41.15 -1.35 -15.14
N SER A 397 -41.48 -0.14 -15.60
CA SER A 397 -42.23 0.03 -16.85
C SER A 397 -41.34 -0.13 -18.08
N THR A 398 -41.97 -0.46 -19.23
CA THR A 398 -41.26 -0.54 -20.52
C THR A 398 -40.55 0.77 -20.86
N GLU A 399 -41.19 1.91 -20.62
CA GLU A 399 -40.61 3.23 -20.91
C GLU A 399 -39.43 3.55 -19.99
N TYR A 400 -39.53 3.20 -18.71
CA TYR A 400 -38.42 3.34 -17.78
C TYR A 400 -37.23 2.47 -18.20
N ALA A 401 -37.46 1.20 -18.53
CA ALA A 401 -36.40 0.27 -18.95
C ALA A 401 -35.79 0.63 -20.31
N LYS A 402 -36.54 1.26 -21.23
CA LYS A 402 -35.97 1.77 -22.50
C LYS A 402 -34.96 2.91 -22.28
N ILE A 403 -35.22 3.75 -21.28
CA ILE A 403 -34.40 4.94 -20.97
C ILE A 403 -33.21 4.57 -20.09
N ASN A 404 -33.46 3.80 -19.03
CA ASN A 404 -32.47 3.51 -17.98
C ASN A 404 -31.87 2.10 -18.06
N GLY A 405 -32.37 1.27 -18.97
CA GLY A 405 -31.87 -0.09 -19.13
C GLY A 405 -30.57 -0.17 -19.91
N GLU A 406 -29.78 -1.17 -19.56
CA GLU A 406 -28.49 -1.51 -20.14
C GLU A 406 -28.63 -2.57 -21.23
N ASN A 407 -27.58 -2.74 -22.05
CA ASN A 407 -27.56 -3.75 -23.09
C ASN A 407 -27.51 -5.15 -22.46
N LEU A 408 -28.44 -6.03 -22.85
CA LEU A 408 -28.51 -7.40 -22.35
C LEU A 408 -27.18 -8.14 -22.50
N ASN A 409 -26.56 -8.06 -23.68
CA ASN A 409 -25.37 -8.83 -24.02
C ASN A 409 -24.18 -8.45 -23.13
N GLU A 410 -23.98 -7.15 -22.86
CA GLU A 410 -22.94 -6.63 -21.96
C GLU A 410 -23.14 -7.11 -20.52
N VAL A 411 -24.39 -7.08 -20.03
CA VAL A 411 -24.73 -7.54 -18.67
C VAL A 411 -24.53 -9.06 -18.54
N LEU A 412 -24.89 -9.84 -19.56
CA LEU A 412 -24.67 -11.29 -19.56
C LEU A 412 -23.17 -11.65 -19.58
N ASP A 413 -22.34 -10.92 -20.32
CA ASP A 413 -20.88 -11.14 -20.35
C ASP A 413 -20.23 -10.85 -18.99
N LEU A 414 -20.65 -9.75 -18.35
CA LEU A 414 -20.22 -9.41 -16.99
C LEU A 414 -20.61 -10.51 -16.00
N PHE A 415 -21.87 -10.96 -16.06
CA PHE A 415 -22.37 -12.01 -15.18
C PHE A 415 -21.67 -13.36 -15.41
N GLU A 416 -21.36 -13.73 -16.65
CA GLU A 416 -20.62 -14.96 -16.96
C GLU A 416 -19.21 -14.93 -16.36
N SER A 417 -18.53 -13.79 -16.43
CA SER A 417 -17.21 -13.60 -15.82
C SER A 417 -17.25 -13.86 -14.31
N ASP A 418 -18.27 -13.32 -13.63
CA ASP A 418 -18.42 -13.50 -12.19
C ASP A 418 -18.78 -14.94 -11.80
N ILE A 419 -19.63 -15.62 -12.58
CA ILE A 419 -19.94 -17.05 -12.39
C ILE A 419 -18.69 -17.90 -12.47
N LYS A 420 -17.79 -17.66 -13.43
CA LYS A 420 -16.54 -18.43 -13.60
C LYS A 420 -15.63 -18.35 -12.38
N SER A 421 -15.77 -17.28 -11.59
CA SER A 421 -14.99 -17.05 -10.38
C SER A 421 -15.64 -17.61 -9.11
N ALA A 422 -16.92 -17.99 -9.18
CA ALA A 422 -17.73 -18.44 -8.04
C ALA A 422 -17.69 -19.96 -7.86
N LYS A 423 -17.57 -20.42 -6.61
CA LYS A 423 -17.74 -21.85 -6.29
C LYS A 423 -19.20 -22.19 -6.05
N TYR A 424 -19.92 -21.32 -5.34
CA TYR A 424 -21.32 -21.54 -4.99
C TYR A 424 -22.21 -20.54 -5.72
N ILE A 425 -23.31 -21.04 -6.28
CA ILE A 425 -24.36 -20.24 -6.91
C ILE A 425 -25.63 -20.39 -6.07
N ILE A 426 -26.14 -19.28 -5.53
CA ILE A 426 -27.21 -19.29 -4.54
C ILE A 426 -28.37 -18.41 -5.00
N GLY A 427 -29.59 -18.85 -4.72
CA GLY A 427 -30.77 -17.99 -4.83
C GLY A 427 -32.00 -18.61 -4.17
N HIS A 428 -33.10 -17.87 -4.18
CA HIS A 428 -34.38 -18.32 -3.67
C HIS A 428 -35.25 -18.77 -4.86
N ASN A 429 -35.47 -20.08 -5.00
CA ASN A 429 -36.01 -20.68 -6.23
C ASN A 429 -35.05 -20.63 -7.44
N ILE A 430 -33.75 -20.71 -7.18
CA ILE A 430 -32.64 -20.54 -8.13
C ILE A 430 -32.75 -21.30 -9.47
N ASP A 431 -33.45 -22.43 -9.53
CA ASP A 431 -33.64 -23.17 -10.78
C ASP A 431 -34.45 -22.35 -11.81
N PHE A 432 -35.39 -21.51 -11.34
CA PHE A 432 -36.12 -20.58 -12.18
C PHE A 432 -35.17 -19.54 -12.77
N ASP A 433 -34.43 -18.83 -11.93
CA ASP A 433 -33.52 -17.76 -12.35
C ASP A 433 -32.44 -18.27 -13.31
N LYS A 434 -31.86 -19.45 -13.02
CA LYS A 434 -30.90 -20.10 -13.93
C LYS A 434 -31.50 -20.34 -15.31
N LYS A 435 -32.78 -20.76 -15.39
CA LYS A 435 -33.45 -21.00 -16.68
C LYS A 435 -33.74 -19.72 -17.44
N ILE A 436 -34.06 -18.62 -16.74
CA ILE A 436 -34.19 -17.29 -17.34
C ILE A 436 -32.88 -16.85 -17.97
N ILE A 437 -31.77 -16.92 -17.21
CA ILE A 437 -30.45 -16.55 -17.71
C ILE A 437 -30.05 -17.44 -18.88
N GLU A 438 -30.16 -18.76 -18.76
CA GLU A 438 -29.87 -19.68 -19.87
C GLU A 438 -30.68 -19.34 -21.13
N ALA A 439 -31.97 -19.00 -20.99
CA ALA A 439 -32.81 -18.62 -22.12
C ALA A 439 -32.37 -17.29 -22.76
N GLU A 440 -31.94 -16.30 -21.98
CA GLU A 440 -31.37 -15.06 -22.53
C GLU A 440 -30.03 -15.30 -23.24
N PHE A 441 -29.15 -16.17 -22.68
CA PHE A 441 -27.95 -16.60 -23.39
C PHE A 441 -28.29 -17.23 -24.75
N TYR A 442 -29.30 -18.11 -24.80
CA TYR A 442 -29.76 -18.69 -26.07
C TYR A 442 -30.32 -17.64 -27.05
N ARG A 443 -31.03 -16.61 -26.57
CA ARG A 443 -31.52 -15.51 -27.44
C ARG A 443 -30.39 -14.71 -28.06
N GLU A 444 -29.26 -14.59 -27.36
CA GLU A 444 -28.03 -13.96 -27.85
C GLU A 444 -27.10 -14.93 -28.60
N ASN A 445 -27.56 -16.16 -28.93
CA ASN A 445 -26.78 -17.22 -29.57
C ASN A 445 -25.52 -17.63 -28.77
N LYS A 446 -25.56 -17.53 -27.44
CA LYS A 446 -24.53 -17.97 -26.51
C LYS A 446 -25.00 -19.18 -25.71
N VAL A 447 -24.06 -19.87 -25.06
CA VAL A 447 -24.35 -20.99 -24.14
C VAL A 447 -23.61 -20.76 -22.83
N LEU A 448 -24.37 -20.63 -21.73
CA LEU A 448 -23.81 -20.52 -20.39
C LEU A 448 -23.44 -21.90 -19.84
N SER A 449 -22.25 -22.01 -19.24
CA SER A 449 -21.80 -23.22 -18.54
C SER A 449 -21.76 -22.99 -17.04
N TRP A 450 -22.53 -23.79 -16.30
CA TRP A 450 -22.46 -23.84 -14.83
C TRP A 450 -21.42 -24.84 -14.29
N LYS A 451 -20.60 -25.44 -15.17
CA LYS A 451 -19.61 -26.46 -14.79
C LYS A 451 -18.62 -25.90 -13.77
N GLY A 452 -18.35 -26.67 -12.71
CA GLY A 452 -17.44 -26.28 -11.63
C GLY A 452 -18.11 -25.52 -10.47
N THR A 453 -19.40 -25.19 -10.60
CA THR A 453 -20.18 -24.53 -9.55
C THR A 453 -21.12 -25.49 -8.81
N ILE A 454 -21.43 -25.18 -7.55
CA ILE A 454 -22.40 -25.90 -6.71
C ILE A 454 -23.62 -24.98 -6.50
N SER A 455 -24.80 -25.42 -6.95
CA SER A 455 -26.03 -24.64 -6.78
C SER A 455 -26.73 -24.95 -5.44
N LEU A 456 -27.07 -23.92 -4.67
CA LEU A 456 -27.78 -24.02 -3.40
C LEU A 456 -29.06 -23.18 -3.44
N CYS A 457 -30.19 -23.79 -3.07
CA CYS A 457 -31.50 -23.13 -3.12
C CYS A 457 -32.05 -22.92 -1.71
N THR A 458 -32.20 -21.67 -1.28
CA THR A 458 -32.73 -21.36 0.06
C THR A 458 -34.17 -21.81 0.21
N MET A 459 -35.00 -21.65 -0.84
CA MET A 459 -36.39 -22.12 -0.87
C MET A 459 -36.51 -23.62 -0.60
N LYS A 460 -35.74 -24.45 -1.32
CA LYS A 460 -35.77 -25.91 -1.15
C LYS A 460 -35.24 -26.34 0.21
N SER A 461 -34.14 -25.73 0.64
CA SER A 461 -33.50 -26.06 1.92
C SER A 461 -34.36 -25.66 3.13
N ALA A 462 -35.26 -24.69 2.96
CA ALA A 462 -36.10 -24.18 4.03
C ALA A 462 -37.39 -24.99 4.28
N ILE A 463 -37.75 -25.97 3.44
CA ILE A 463 -39.04 -26.69 3.57
C ILE A 463 -39.24 -27.24 4.98
N ASP A 464 -38.28 -28.03 5.48
CA ASP A 464 -38.40 -28.71 6.77
C ASP A 464 -38.24 -27.77 7.96
N PHE A 465 -37.63 -26.60 7.75
CA PHE A 465 -37.52 -25.56 8.76
C PHE A 465 -38.83 -24.76 8.88
N CYS A 466 -39.41 -24.35 7.75
CA CYS A 466 -40.62 -23.53 7.73
C CYS A 466 -41.89 -24.34 8.00
N LYS A 467 -41.96 -25.61 7.53
CA LYS A 467 -43.11 -26.53 7.72
C LYS A 467 -44.48 -25.93 7.39
N LEU A 468 -44.54 -25.08 6.36
CA LEU A 468 -45.79 -24.44 5.91
C LEU A 468 -46.65 -25.49 5.21
N ARG A 469 -47.89 -25.70 5.64
CA ARG A 469 -48.75 -26.77 5.10
C ARG A 469 -49.49 -26.38 3.83
N ASN A 470 -49.67 -27.34 2.93
CA ASN A 470 -50.67 -27.35 1.86
C ASN A 470 -51.44 -28.70 1.89
N PHE A 471 -52.38 -28.91 0.96
CA PHE A 471 -53.17 -30.14 0.88
C PHE A 471 -52.35 -31.43 0.65
N TYR A 472 -51.10 -31.31 0.18
CA TYR A 472 -50.24 -32.43 -0.24
C TYR A 472 -48.98 -32.61 0.64
N GLY A 473 -48.84 -31.84 1.73
CA GLY A 473 -47.67 -31.88 2.61
C GLY A 473 -47.16 -30.49 2.99
N TYR A 474 -45.84 -30.34 3.12
CA TYR A 474 -45.22 -29.03 3.29
C TYR A 474 -44.97 -28.38 1.93
N ARG A 475 -45.32 -27.10 1.80
CA ARG A 475 -45.01 -26.29 0.62
C ARG A 475 -43.70 -25.53 0.80
N TYR A 476 -43.15 -25.09 -0.33
CA TYR A 476 -42.05 -24.15 -0.35
C TYR A 476 -42.46 -22.80 0.27
N PRO A 477 -41.61 -22.21 1.13
CA PRO A 477 -41.84 -20.86 1.63
C PRO A 477 -41.54 -19.82 0.55
N GLN A 478 -42.27 -18.71 0.56
CA GLN A 478 -41.84 -17.50 -0.13
C GLN A 478 -40.64 -16.88 0.62
N LEU A 479 -39.86 -16.04 -0.06
CA LEU A 479 -38.69 -15.38 0.54
C LEU A 479 -39.08 -14.57 1.78
N GLN A 480 -40.19 -13.83 1.71
CA GLN A 480 -40.74 -13.07 2.83
C GLN A 480 -41.06 -13.97 4.04
N GLU A 481 -41.67 -15.12 3.80
CA GLU A 481 -42.04 -16.06 4.87
C GLU A 481 -40.81 -16.69 5.52
N LEU A 482 -39.79 -17.02 4.72
CA LEU A 482 -38.51 -17.50 5.23
C LEU A 482 -37.81 -16.41 6.05
N TYR A 483 -37.75 -15.19 5.53
CA TYR A 483 -37.13 -14.05 6.20
C TYR A 483 -37.82 -13.77 7.55
N ASN A 484 -39.16 -13.68 7.55
CA ASN A 484 -39.96 -13.50 8.76
C ASN A 484 -39.71 -14.62 9.77
N LYS A 485 -39.65 -15.89 9.32
CA LYS A 485 -39.39 -17.04 10.20
C LYS A 485 -37.98 -17.00 10.82
N LEU A 486 -36.98 -16.50 10.10
CA LEU A 486 -35.61 -16.39 10.58
C LEU A 486 -35.43 -15.20 11.53
N PHE A 487 -36.01 -14.04 11.23
CA PHE A 487 -35.68 -12.78 11.89
C PHE A 487 -36.83 -12.14 12.69
N GLY A 488 -38.06 -12.66 12.59
CA GLY A 488 -39.23 -12.13 13.29
C GLY A 488 -39.78 -10.82 12.74
N ALA A 489 -39.36 -10.42 11.53
CA ALA A 489 -39.76 -9.19 10.86
C ALA A 489 -39.85 -9.40 9.35
N ASP A 490 -40.61 -8.54 8.68
CA ASP A 490 -40.67 -8.46 7.23
C ASP A 490 -39.54 -7.55 6.71
N PHE A 491 -39.05 -7.81 5.49
CA PHE A 491 -38.16 -6.87 4.77
C PHE A 491 -38.98 -5.99 3.80
N GLU A 492 -38.48 -4.79 3.54
CA GLU A 492 -39.13 -3.79 2.67
C GLU A 492 -38.77 -4.00 1.19
N ASN A 493 -39.63 -3.51 0.29
CA ASN A 493 -39.44 -3.53 -1.17
C ASN A 493 -39.25 -4.95 -1.76
N ALA A 494 -40.04 -5.92 -1.28
CA ALA A 494 -40.14 -7.23 -1.92
C ALA A 494 -40.53 -7.08 -3.40
N HIS A 495 -40.05 -8.00 -4.25
CA HIS A 495 -40.19 -7.94 -5.71
C HIS A 495 -39.36 -6.82 -6.37
N ASN A 496 -38.19 -6.56 -5.78
CA ASN A 496 -37.11 -5.84 -6.42
C ASN A 496 -35.88 -6.73 -6.33
N ALA A 497 -35.29 -7.11 -7.47
CA ALA A 497 -34.19 -8.09 -7.49
C ALA A 497 -33.03 -7.74 -6.54
N PHE A 498 -32.74 -6.45 -6.30
CA PHE A 498 -31.68 -6.05 -5.38
C PHE A 498 -32.06 -6.21 -3.90
N SER A 499 -33.31 -5.89 -3.54
CA SER A 499 -33.84 -6.11 -2.18
C SER A 499 -33.96 -7.61 -1.89
N ASP A 500 -34.50 -8.37 -2.85
CA ASP A 500 -34.72 -9.81 -2.74
C ASP A 500 -33.38 -10.55 -2.66
N ILE A 501 -32.36 -10.14 -3.43
CA ILE A 501 -31.05 -10.76 -3.30
C ILE A 501 -30.35 -10.40 -1.99
N SER A 502 -30.51 -9.17 -1.50
CA SER A 502 -29.99 -8.76 -0.19
C SER A 502 -30.64 -9.55 0.95
N ALA A 503 -31.95 -9.79 0.88
CA ALA A 503 -32.68 -10.63 1.82
C ALA A 503 -32.26 -12.11 1.71
N THR A 504 -32.01 -12.60 0.50
CA THR A 504 -31.55 -13.97 0.24
C THR A 504 -30.15 -14.22 0.83
N VAL A 505 -29.21 -13.29 0.68
CA VAL A 505 -27.87 -13.36 1.31
C VAL A 505 -28.01 -13.52 2.83
N LYS A 506 -28.84 -12.67 3.47
CA LYS A 506 -29.09 -12.74 4.92
C LYS A 506 -29.71 -14.08 5.32
N CYS A 507 -30.75 -14.53 4.60
CA CYS A 507 -31.42 -15.79 4.88
C CYS A 507 -30.46 -16.97 4.77
N PHE A 508 -29.66 -17.04 3.70
CA PHE A 508 -28.72 -18.13 3.47
C PHE A 508 -27.71 -18.25 4.61
N TRP A 509 -27.05 -17.16 5.00
CA TRP A 509 -26.05 -17.19 6.07
C TRP A 509 -26.65 -17.52 7.43
N GLU A 510 -27.86 -17.03 7.74
CA GLU A 510 -28.56 -17.41 8.96
C GLU A 510 -28.99 -18.88 8.94
N MET A 511 -29.40 -19.42 7.78
CA MET A 511 -29.71 -20.84 7.62
C MET A 511 -28.48 -21.73 7.81
N VAL A 512 -27.32 -21.32 7.30
CA VAL A 512 -26.04 -22.01 7.53
C VAL A 512 -25.68 -21.98 9.02
N LYS A 513 -25.76 -20.81 9.67
CA LYS A 513 -25.51 -20.65 11.10
C LYS A 513 -26.39 -21.55 11.98
N ARG A 514 -27.65 -21.76 11.58
CA ARG A 514 -28.61 -22.64 12.28
C ARG A 514 -28.51 -24.11 11.89
N GLY A 515 -27.59 -24.48 10.99
CA GLY A 515 -27.45 -25.86 10.49
C GLY A 515 -28.61 -26.34 9.61
N ILE A 516 -29.42 -25.41 9.06
CA ILE A 516 -30.53 -25.72 8.15
C ILE A 516 -29.99 -26.05 6.75
N ILE A 517 -28.93 -25.34 6.33
CA ILE A 517 -28.18 -25.63 5.11
C ILE A 517 -26.80 -26.16 5.51
N THR A 518 -26.42 -27.30 4.94
CA THR A 518 -25.02 -27.78 4.98
C THR A 518 -24.36 -27.42 3.66
N ILE A 519 -23.27 -26.64 3.72
CA ILE A 519 -22.48 -26.30 2.54
C ILE A 519 -21.63 -27.52 2.14
N PRO A 520 -21.77 -28.09 0.93
CA PRO A 520 -21.00 -29.24 0.51
C PRO A 520 -19.51 -28.89 0.40
N GLN A 521 -18.66 -29.52 1.21
CA GLN A 521 -17.21 -29.38 1.10
C GLN A 521 -16.69 -30.29 -0.01
N THR A 522 -15.85 -29.76 -0.91
CA THR A 522 -14.98 -30.60 -1.75
C THR A 522 -13.81 -31.05 -0.89
N LYS A 523 -13.43 -32.33 -0.95
CA LYS A 523 -12.24 -32.84 -0.27
C LYS A 523 -11.02 -31.99 -0.67
N ALA A 524 -10.55 -31.17 0.26
CA ALA A 524 -9.17 -30.71 0.35
C ALA A 524 -8.66 -31.17 1.72
N GLU A 525 -7.44 -31.69 1.72
CA GLU A 525 -6.82 -32.46 2.80
C GLU A 525 -6.72 -31.66 4.11
N THR A 526 -6.97 -32.37 5.20
CA THR A 526 -6.89 -31.86 6.57
C THR A 526 -5.46 -31.40 6.91
N ALA A 527 -5.26 -30.10 7.10
CA ALA A 527 -4.11 -29.60 7.85
C ALA A 527 -4.45 -29.68 9.35
N THR A 528 -3.65 -30.47 10.07
CA THR A 528 -3.76 -30.72 11.51
C THR A 528 -3.31 -29.50 12.32
N ASN A 529 -4.12 -29.11 13.30
CA ASN A 529 -3.70 -28.28 14.44
C ASN A 529 -2.64 -29.03 15.26
N THR A 530 -1.54 -28.35 15.60
CA THR A 530 -0.71 -28.68 16.77
C THR A 530 -0.12 -27.41 17.37
N ASP A 531 -0.05 -27.46 18.70
CA ASP A 531 0.11 -26.40 19.69
C ASP A 531 1.38 -25.54 19.62
N GLU A 532 1.34 -24.51 20.48
CA GLU A 532 2.33 -23.49 20.82
C GLU A 532 3.62 -24.07 21.48
N ASP A 533 4.62 -23.19 21.53
CA ASP A 533 5.95 -23.33 22.14
C ASP A 533 7.03 -24.11 21.37
N ASP A 534 7.73 -23.40 20.48
CA ASP A 534 9.16 -23.09 20.65
C ASP A 534 9.61 -22.07 19.57
N LEU A 535 10.30 -21.00 19.96
CA LEU A 535 10.93 -20.00 19.07
C LEU A 535 12.39 -19.75 19.50
N PRO A 536 13.33 -19.39 18.59
CA PRO A 536 13.14 -18.90 17.22
C PRO A 536 13.78 -19.78 16.11
N PHE A 537 13.57 -19.30 14.87
CA PHE A 537 14.10 -19.73 13.56
C PHE A 537 15.50 -20.32 13.51
#